data_AF-A0AAW5SA71-F1
#
_entry.id   AF-A0AAW5SA71-F1
#
_cell.length_a   1.000
_cell.length_b   1.000
_cell.length_c   1.000
_cell.angle_alpha   90.00
_cell.angle_beta   90.00
_cell.angle_gamma   90.00
#
_symmetry.space_group_name_H-M   'P 1'
#
loop_
_entity.id
_entity.type
_entity.pdbx_description
1 polymer ?
#
loop_
_entity_poly.entity_id
_entity_poly.type
_entity_poly.pdbx_seq_one_letter_code
_entity_poly.pdbx_strand_id
1 'polypeptide(L)'
;AQRAGEGSPDEQVVKGLIVPRSGQYVFKDIVAHYLKQIRFGDDKFAEMIRLPQYGAADVVLDPYRGYGQPVFDRSGAKVADALGPLRAGETFEAVAEDYGVTEAELRDALDAIAA
;
A
#
# COMPACT_ATOMS: atom_id res chain seq x y z
N ALA A 1 -14.09 -14.24 -25.39
CA ALA A 1 -13.75 -13.03 -26.18
C ALA A 1 -15.02 -12.21 -26.38
N GLN A 2 -15.37 -11.37 -25.40
CA GLN A 2 -16.41 -10.36 -25.58
C GLN A 2 -15.81 -9.20 -26.40
N ARG A 3 -16.56 -8.74 -27.40
CA ARG A 3 -16.09 -7.85 -28.46
C ARG A 3 -16.02 -6.42 -27.93
N ALA A 4 -14.87 -5.78 -28.09
CA ALA A 4 -14.70 -4.34 -28.01
C ALA A 4 -15.58 -3.69 -29.08
N GLY A 5 -16.69 -3.09 -28.67
CA GLY A 5 -17.61 -2.33 -29.52
C GLY A 5 -18.13 -1.13 -28.74
N GLU A 6 -18.57 -0.11 -29.48
CA GLU A 6 -19.09 1.14 -28.92
C GLU A 6 -20.29 0.83 -27.99
N GLY A 7 -20.21 1.22 -26.73
CA GLY A 7 -21.19 0.92 -25.68
C GLY A 7 -20.96 -0.38 -24.90
N SER A 8 -19.89 -1.13 -25.17
CA SER A 8 -19.52 -2.33 -24.42
C SER A 8 -19.26 -2.06 -22.92
N PRO A 9 -19.46 -3.05 -22.03
CA PRO A 9 -19.12 -2.91 -20.61
C PRO A 9 -17.67 -2.46 -20.38
N ASP A 10 -16.74 -3.01 -21.16
CA ASP A 10 -15.31 -2.70 -21.08
C ASP A 10 -15.03 -1.22 -21.41
N GLU A 11 -15.70 -0.66 -22.41
CA GLU A 11 -15.55 0.75 -22.76
C GLU A 11 -16.08 1.68 -21.64
N GLN A 12 -17.18 1.31 -21.01
CA GLN A 12 -17.74 2.07 -19.89
C GLN A 12 -16.78 2.06 -18.69
N VAL A 13 -16.14 0.91 -18.42
CA VAL A 13 -15.10 0.80 -17.39
C VAL A 13 -13.89 1.66 -17.74
N VAL A 14 -13.41 1.61 -18.98
CA VAL A 14 -12.26 2.43 -19.43
C VAL A 14 -12.56 3.92 -19.28
N LYS A 15 -13.74 4.39 -19.70
CA LYS A 15 -14.20 5.78 -19.49
C LYS A 15 -14.28 6.15 -18.00
N GLY A 16 -14.52 5.18 -17.13
CA GLY A 16 -14.49 5.34 -15.68
C GLY A 16 -13.08 5.55 -15.10
N LEU A 17 -12.02 5.12 -15.79
CA LEU A 17 -10.65 5.11 -15.30
C LEU A 17 -9.76 6.22 -15.88
N ILE A 18 -10.08 6.72 -17.08
CA ILE A 18 -9.26 7.71 -17.80
C ILE A 18 -9.97 9.06 -17.96
N VAL A 19 -9.20 10.12 -18.12
CA VAL A 19 -9.65 11.48 -18.42
C VAL A 19 -8.77 12.11 -19.49
N PRO A 20 -9.31 12.99 -20.35
CA PRO A 20 -8.48 13.78 -21.26
C PRO A 20 -7.69 14.85 -20.47
N ARG A 21 -6.38 14.90 -20.67
CA ARG A 21 -5.47 15.94 -20.14
C ARG A 21 -4.47 16.32 -21.24
N SER A 22 -4.42 17.60 -21.60
CA SER A 22 -3.52 18.12 -22.65
C SER A 22 -3.63 17.40 -24.01
N GLY A 23 -4.85 17.01 -24.41
CA GLY A 23 -5.10 16.33 -25.69
C GLY A 23 -4.80 14.82 -25.71
N GLN A 24 -4.45 14.21 -24.58
CA GLN A 24 -4.21 12.78 -24.45
C GLN A 24 -5.05 12.18 -23.32
N TYR A 25 -5.37 10.88 -23.39
CA TYR A 25 -6.04 10.18 -22.30
C TYR A 25 -5.02 9.70 -21.26
N VAL A 26 -5.28 10.01 -19.99
CA VAL A 26 -4.46 9.60 -18.85
C VAL A 26 -5.35 8.96 -17.79
N PHE A 27 -4.79 8.12 -16.92
CA PHE A 27 -5.52 7.66 -15.73
C PHE A 27 -5.94 8.84 -14.86
N LYS A 28 -7.12 8.73 -14.26
CA LYS A 28 -7.55 9.63 -13.18
C LYS A 28 -6.51 9.63 -12.07
N ASP A 29 -6.27 10.80 -11.48
CA ASP A 29 -5.22 10.97 -10.46
C ASP A 29 -5.41 10.02 -9.27
N ILE A 30 -6.66 9.71 -8.88
CA ILE A 30 -6.97 8.74 -7.82
C ILE A 30 -6.51 7.32 -8.19
N VAL A 31 -6.71 6.88 -9.43
CA VAL A 31 -6.26 5.56 -9.89
C VAL A 31 -4.74 5.53 -9.97
N ALA A 32 -4.15 6.57 -10.56
CA ALA A 32 -2.70 6.71 -10.69
C ALA A 32 -2.00 6.74 -9.33
N HIS A 33 -2.63 7.32 -8.30
CA HIS A 33 -2.09 7.35 -6.93
C HIS A 33 -1.86 5.93 -6.39
N TYR A 34 -2.82 5.01 -6.55
CA TYR A 34 -2.68 3.62 -6.10
C TYR A 34 -1.74 2.80 -6.99
N LEU A 35 -1.79 2.98 -8.32
CA LEU A 35 -0.89 2.27 -9.23
C LEU A 35 0.59 2.59 -8.98
N LYS A 36 0.89 3.82 -8.56
CA LYS A 36 2.26 4.24 -8.18
C LYS A 36 2.79 3.58 -6.91
N GLN A 37 1.95 2.88 -6.14
CA GLN A 37 2.38 2.17 -4.93
C GLN A 37 2.95 0.77 -5.23
N ILE A 38 2.82 0.29 -6.47
CA ILE A 38 3.28 -1.04 -6.88
C ILE A 38 4.74 -0.94 -7.35
N ARG A 39 5.59 -1.78 -6.76
CA ARG A 39 6.93 -2.07 -7.27
C ARG A 39 6.89 -3.34 -8.12
N PHE A 40 7.57 -3.29 -9.26
CA PHE A 40 7.60 -4.37 -10.24
C PHE A 40 9.00 -4.97 -10.33
N GLY A 41 9.06 -6.30 -10.41
CA GLY A 41 10.30 -7.04 -10.63
C GLY A 41 10.77 -6.99 -12.08
N ASP A 42 11.86 -7.69 -12.36
CA ASP A 42 12.46 -7.77 -13.69
C ASP A 42 11.51 -8.37 -14.74
N ASP A 43 10.65 -9.29 -14.30
CA ASP A 43 9.62 -9.95 -15.10
C ASP A 43 8.38 -9.09 -15.38
N LYS A 44 8.35 -7.86 -14.86
CA LYS A 44 7.26 -6.88 -14.96
C LYS A 44 5.99 -7.26 -14.21
N PHE A 45 6.05 -8.23 -13.30
CA PHE A 45 4.97 -8.52 -12.37
C PHE A 45 5.20 -7.80 -11.03
N ALA A 46 4.12 -7.63 -10.27
CA ALA A 46 4.17 -6.96 -8.98
C ALA A 46 4.98 -7.82 -7.99
N GLU A 47 6.02 -7.22 -7.40
CA GLU A 47 6.83 -7.86 -6.35
C GLU A 47 6.54 -7.28 -4.97
N MET A 48 6.07 -6.03 -4.90
CA MET A 48 5.73 -5.38 -3.64
C MET A 48 4.67 -4.32 -3.84
N ILE A 49 3.81 -4.12 -2.84
CA ILE A 49 2.79 -3.08 -2.83
C ILE A 49 2.92 -2.26 -1.54
N ARG A 50 3.17 -0.96 -1.66
CA ARG A 50 3.07 -0.03 -0.51
C ARG A 50 1.61 0.24 -0.18
N LEU A 51 1.29 0.27 1.12
CA LEU A 51 -0.05 0.50 1.62
C LEU A 51 -0.21 1.98 2.04
N PRO A 52 -0.83 2.83 1.20
CA PRO A 52 -0.82 4.27 1.41
C PRO A 52 -1.60 4.73 2.67
N GLN A 53 -2.51 3.91 3.18
CA GLN A 53 -3.23 4.20 4.42
C GLN A 53 -2.32 4.25 5.66
N TYR A 54 -1.13 3.64 5.59
CA TYR A 54 -0.14 3.66 6.67
C TYR A 54 0.72 4.94 6.68
N GLY A 55 0.36 5.96 5.91
CA GLY A 55 0.99 7.27 6.01
C GLY A 55 2.50 7.22 5.78
N ALA A 56 3.28 7.76 6.71
CA ALA A 56 4.73 7.78 6.66
C ALA A 56 5.38 6.49 7.22
N ALA A 57 4.59 5.56 7.75
CA ALA A 57 5.10 4.28 8.27
C ALA A 57 5.68 3.33 7.21
N ASP A 58 5.54 3.68 5.93
CA ASP A 58 6.04 2.93 4.77
C ASP A 58 5.80 1.42 4.92
N VAL A 59 4.55 1.06 5.18
CA VAL A 59 4.14 -0.34 5.31
C VAL A 59 3.89 -0.93 3.92
N VAL A 60 4.34 -2.17 3.73
CA VAL A 60 4.34 -2.86 2.44
C VAL A 60 3.83 -4.29 2.56
N LEU A 61 3.27 -4.79 1.46
CA LEU A 61 3.04 -6.21 1.21
C LEU A 61 4.19 -6.73 0.36
N ASP A 62 4.97 -7.66 0.90
CA ASP A 62 6.13 -8.26 0.26
C ASP A 62 6.10 -9.78 0.47
N PRO A 63 5.98 -10.61 -0.58
CA PRO A 63 5.89 -12.06 -0.42
C PRO A 63 7.15 -12.71 0.20
N TYR A 64 8.30 -12.03 0.16
CA TYR A 64 9.57 -12.52 0.69
C TYR A 64 9.80 -12.11 2.15
N ARG A 65 8.95 -11.23 2.72
CA ARG A 65 9.02 -10.78 4.13
C ARG A 65 7.69 -10.99 4.82
N GLY A 66 7.72 -11.45 6.07
CA GLY A 66 6.50 -11.61 6.86
C GLY A 66 5.43 -12.52 6.23
N TYR A 67 5.79 -13.37 5.26
CA TYR A 67 4.87 -14.21 4.48
C TYR A 67 3.80 -13.40 3.69
N GLY A 68 4.16 -12.22 3.18
CA GLY A 68 3.23 -11.36 2.45
C GLY A 68 2.28 -10.56 3.34
N GLN A 69 2.40 -10.68 4.67
CA GLN A 69 1.66 -9.83 5.60
C GLN A 69 2.24 -8.40 5.62
N PRO A 70 1.47 -7.39 6.05
CA PRO A 70 1.98 -6.04 6.21
C PRO A 70 3.22 -5.97 7.11
N VAL A 71 4.32 -5.46 6.55
CA VAL A 71 5.58 -5.21 7.25
C VAL A 71 5.99 -3.75 7.09
N PHE A 72 6.69 -3.20 8.09
CA PHE A 72 7.40 -1.93 7.92
C PHE A 72 8.54 -2.13 6.92
N ASP A 73 8.60 -1.35 5.83
CA ASP A 73 9.55 -1.62 4.74
C ASP A 73 11.01 -1.57 5.22
N ARG A 74 11.32 -0.67 6.15
CA ARG A 74 12.69 -0.48 6.64
C ARG A 74 13.18 -1.60 7.53
N SER A 75 12.37 -2.09 8.48
CA SER A 75 12.79 -3.10 9.45
C SER A 75 12.40 -4.52 9.07
N GLY A 76 11.40 -4.69 8.19
CA GLY A 76 10.80 -5.99 7.88
C GLY A 76 9.96 -6.57 9.02
N ALA A 77 9.81 -5.85 10.14
CA ALA A 77 8.95 -6.24 11.24
C ALA A 77 7.49 -6.26 10.78
N LYS A 78 6.75 -7.30 11.18
CA LYS A 78 5.31 -7.33 10.93
C LYS A 78 4.62 -6.28 11.77
N VAL A 79 3.71 -5.54 11.15
CA VAL A 79 2.88 -4.55 11.86
C VAL A 79 2.11 -5.22 13.00
N ALA A 80 1.57 -6.42 12.77
CA ALA A 80 0.83 -7.16 13.79
C ALA A 80 1.66 -7.48 15.04
N ASP A 81 2.96 -7.77 14.86
CA ASP A 81 3.84 -8.14 15.97
C ASP A 81 4.17 -6.90 16.83
N ALA A 82 4.41 -5.74 16.21
CA ALA A 82 4.68 -4.49 16.92
C ALA A 82 3.47 -3.96 17.69
N LEU A 83 2.24 -4.22 17.21
CA LEU A 83 1.02 -3.79 17.91
C LEU A 83 0.67 -4.64 19.13
N GLY A 84 1.18 -5.86 19.23
CA GLY A 84 0.95 -6.75 20.37
C GLY A 84 1.39 -6.13 21.70
N PRO A 85 2.68 -5.74 21.83
CA PRO A 85 3.21 -5.07 23.02
C PRO A 85 2.49 -3.76 23.36
N LEU A 86 2.20 -2.91 22.37
CA LEU A 86 1.45 -1.66 22.61
C LEU A 86 0.07 -1.93 23.23
N ARG A 87 -0.64 -2.96 22.76
CA ARG A 87 -1.92 -3.38 23.35
C ARG A 87 -1.78 -3.97 24.74
N ALA A 88 -0.61 -4.52 25.07
CA ALA A 88 -0.29 -5.02 26.41
C ALA A 88 0.12 -3.89 27.38
N GLY A 89 0.21 -2.64 26.91
CA GLY A 89 0.52 -1.47 27.71
C GLY A 89 1.97 -1.02 27.65
N GLU A 90 2.77 -1.58 26.73
CA GLU A 90 4.14 -1.09 26.51
C GLU A 90 4.16 0.33 25.93
N THR A 91 5.29 1.02 26.16
CA THR A 91 5.49 2.37 25.65
C THR A 91 5.85 2.36 24.16
N PHE A 92 5.51 3.43 23.44
CA PHE A 92 5.90 3.58 22.04
C PHE A 92 7.41 3.57 21.84
N GLU A 93 8.17 4.16 22.76
CA GLU A 93 9.64 4.21 22.72
C GLU A 93 10.24 2.81 22.76
N ALA A 94 9.85 1.99 23.74
CA ALA A 94 10.35 0.63 23.88
C ALA A 94 10.01 -0.24 22.65
N VAL A 95 8.78 -0.15 22.16
CA VAL A 95 8.37 -0.91 20.97
C VAL A 95 9.08 -0.42 19.71
N ALA A 96 9.31 0.89 19.59
CA ALA A 96 10.04 1.44 18.44
C ALA A 96 11.48 0.90 18.39
N GLU A 97 12.15 0.88 19.54
CA GLU A 97 13.49 0.31 19.68
C GLU A 97 13.52 -1.18 19.33
N ASP A 98 12.64 -1.98 19.93
CA ASP A 98 12.62 -3.44 19.75
C ASP A 98 12.36 -3.87 18.30
N TYR A 99 11.49 -3.15 17.59
CA TYR A 99 11.09 -3.49 16.22
C TYR A 99 11.85 -2.69 15.16
N GLY A 100 12.81 -1.87 15.58
CA GLY A 100 13.66 -1.07 14.70
C GLY A 100 12.87 -0.07 13.85
N VAL A 101 11.79 0.49 14.38
CA VAL A 101 10.93 1.50 13.77
C VAL A 101 10.99 2.81 14.57
N THR A 102 10.33 3.87 14.13
CA THR A 102 10.16 5.11 14.88
C THR A 102 8.80 5.15 15.56
N GLU A 103 8.67 5.93 16.63
CA GLU A 103 7.36 6.09 17.27
C GLU A 103 6.31 6.73 16.34
N ALA A 104 6.74 7.55 15.38
CA ALA A 104 5.84 8.13 14.38
C ALA A 104 5.28 7.05 13.45
N GLU A 105 6.13 6.13 12.98
CA GLU A 105 5.72 4.97 12.17
C GLU A 105 4.73 4.08 12.95
N LEU A 106 4.93 3.88 14.26
CA LEU A 106 4.00 3.12 15.11
C LEU A 106 2.64 3.81 15.28
N ARG A 107 2.63 5.14 15.47
CA ARG A 107 1.38 5.92 15.59
C ARG A 107 0.58 5.88 14.30
N ASP A 108 1.23 6.13 13.16
CA ASP A 108 0.60 6.03 11.84
C ASP A 108 0.03 4.63 11.59
N ALA A 109 0.76 3.58 11.97
CA ALA A 109 0.28 2.21 11.82
C ALA A 109 -0.91 1.87 12.73
N LEU A 110 -0.96 2.43 13.93
CA LEU A 110 -2.09 2.29 14.84
C LEU A 110 -3.34 3.00 14.30
N ASP A 111 -3.17 4.24 13.85
CA ASP A 111 -4.25 5.06 13.28
C ASP A 111 -4.85 4.41 12.02
N ALA A 112 -4.00 3.86 11.15
CA ALA A 112 -4.42 3.18 9.92
C ALA A 112 -5.29 1.92 10.16
N ILE A 113 -5.19 1.29 11.33
CA ILE A 113 -5.96 0.10 11.70
C ILE A 113 -7.23 0.46 12.48
N ALA A 114 -7.26 1.65 13.09
CA ALA A 114 -8.42 2.14 13.81
C ALA A 114 -9.48 2.81 12.89
N ALA A 115 -9.09 3.17 11.67
CA ALA A 115 -9.95 3.76 10.63
C ALA A 115 -10.80 2.71 9.89
#